data_AF-A0AAI9V7R9-F1
#
_entry.id   AF-A0AAI9V7R9-F1
#
_cell.length_a   1.000
_cell.length_b   1.000
_cell.length_c   1.000
_cell.angle_alpha   90.00
_cell.angle_beta   90.00
_cell.angle_gamma   90.00
#
_symmetry.space_group_name_H-M   'P 1'
#
loop_
_entity.id
_entity.type
_entity.pdbx_description
1 polymer ?
#
loop_
_entity_poly.entity_id
_entity_poly.type
_entity_poly.pdbx_seq_one_letter_code
_entity_poly.pdbx_strand_id
1 'polypeptide(L)'
;MTADGRELEFDAIICATGFDVSAVPSFPIYGSDNINLQDMWATDVKQYLAVCVPQMPNFFPILSVQSGVGSGSLLILMEQQIAYVTKCIQKCIREGYKSIVVKDDAVESFLQYADNYFDRTVYSGNCKSWYKNGASGKAKIRTLWPGSCLHGYTALRHPRWEDFEYERAKDYDHRMAWLGNGDVRPDLDRVFYLDEIWAMHKDHPMFND
;
A
#
# COMPACT_ATOMS: atom_id res chain seq x y z
N MET A 1 -34.56 -24.94 -3.03
CA MET A 1 -35.91 -24.35 -3.13
C MET A 1 -35.77 -22.88 -3.49
N THR A 2 -36.41 -22.42 -4.57
CA THR A 2 -36.42 -21.02 -5.02
C THR A 2 -37.46 -20.20 -4.25
N ALA A 3 -37.49 -18.88 -4.43
CA ALA A 3 -38.39 -17.97 -3.71
C ALA A 3 -39.89 -18.24 -3.94
N ASP A 4 -40.24 -18.90 -5.04
CA ASP A 4 -41.59 -19.36 -5.40
C ASP A 4 -41.89 -20.80 -4.96
N GLY A 5 -41.01 -21.41 -4.15
CA GLY A 5 -41.23 -22.73 -3.55
C GLY A 5 -40.84 -23.91 -4.44
N ARG A 6 -40.29 -23.68 -5.64
CA ARG A 6 -39.85 -24.76 -6.52
C ARG A 6 -38.58 -25.42 -5.98
N GLU A 7 -38.61 -26.73 -5.83
CA GLU A 7 -37.43 -27.54 -5.58
C GLU A 7 -36.74 -27.90 -6.90
N LEU A 8 -35.42 -27.80 -6.90
CA LEU A 8 -34.57 -28.10 -8.05
C LEU A 8 -33.55 -29.12 -7.57
N GLU A 9 -33.51 -30.28 -8.21
CA GLU A 9 -32.50 -31.30 -7.96
C GLU A 9 -31.22 -30.98 -8.74
N PHE A 10 -30.08 -31.15 -8.08
CA PHE A 10 -28.76 -30.94 -8.66
C PHE A 10 -27.83 -32.06 -8.21
N ASP A 11 -26.97 -32.54 -9.12
CA ASP A 11 -25.91 -33.49 -8.76
C ASP A 11 -24.75 -32.81 -8.03
N ALA A 12 -24.53 -31.52 -8.28
CA ALA A 12 -23.50 -30.70 -7.65
C ALA A 12 -23.90 -29.20 -7.63
N ILE A 13 -23.44 -28.47 -6.62
CA ILE A 13 -23.64 -27.01 -6.47
C ILE A 13 -22.28 -26.32 -6.40
N ILE A 14 -22.08 -25.30 -7.24
CA ILE A 14 -20.88 -24.46 -7.22
C ILE A 14 -21.27 -23.04 -6.80
N CYS A 15 -20.81 -22.62 -5.62
CA CYS A 15 -21.09 -21.28 -5.09
C CYS A 15 -20.08 -20.25 -5.62
N ALA A 16 -20.48 -19.47 -6.62
CA ALA A 16 -19.69 -18.35 -7.16
C ALA A 16 -20.18 -17.00 -6.60
N THR A 17 -20.35 -16.89 -5.28
CA THR A 17 -20.98 -15.73 -4.61
C THR A 17 -20.03 -14.55 -4.36
N GLY A 18 -18.78 -14.63 -4.83
CA GLY A 18 -17.76 -13.59 -4.65
C GLY A 18 -17.02 -13.69 -3.32
N PHE A 19 -16.53 -12.54 -2.84
CA PHE A 19 -15.68 -12.42 -1.67
C PHE A 19 -16.17 -11.31 -0.74
N ASP A 20 -15.76 -11.36 0.53
CA ASP A 20 -15.87 -10.21 1.42
C ASP A 20 -14.86 -9.12 0.98
N VAL A 21 -15.38 -7.93 0.68
CA VAL A 21 -14.61 -6.77 0.23
C VAL A 21 -14.65 -5.62 1.25
N SER A 22 -15.06 -5.91 2.50
CA SER A 22 -15.01 -4.97 3.63
C SER A 22 -13.59 -4.55 3.99
N ALA A 23 -12.59 -5.36 3.63
CA ALA A 23 -11.17 -5.23 3.97
C ALA A 23 -10.86 -5.24 5.47
N VAL A 24 -11.86 -5.46 6.34
CA VAL A 24 -11.64 -5.62 7.77
C VAL A 24 -10.74 -6.85 8.00
N PRO A 25 -9.60 -6.73 8.71
CA PRO A 25 -8.72 -7.86 8.94
C PRO A 25 -9.43 -8.98 9.71
N SER A 26 -9.05 -10.24 9.45
CA SER A 26 -9.65 -11.39 10.15
C SER A 26 -9.18 -11.55 11.60
N PHE A 27 -8.11 -10.87 11.98
CA PHE A 27 -7.53 -10.90 13.32
C PHE A 27 -7.19 -9.47 13.79
N PRO A 28 -7.12 -9.23 15.12
CA PRO A 28 -6.75 -7.93 15.66
C PRO A 28 -5.35 -7.50 15.22
N ILE A 29 -5.23 -6.27 14.74
CA ILE A 29 -3.95 -5.63 14.40
C ILE A 29 -3.90 -4.34 15.19
N TYR A 30 -2.96 -4.23 16.13
CA TYR A 30 -2.86 -3.09 17.02
C TYR A 30 -1.78 -2.11 16.55
N GLY A 31 -2.17 -0.84 16.45
CA GLY A 31 -1.29 0.28 16.14
C GLY A 31 -0.86 1.05 17.38
N SER A 32 -0.61 2.34 17.20
CA SER A 32 -0.32 3.27 18.29
C SER A 32 -1.47 3.29 19.32
N ASP A 33 -1.13 3.53 20.59
CA ASP A 33 -2.08 3.67 21.68
C ASP A 33 -3.09 2.51 21.81
N ASN A 34 -2.68 1.30 21.40
CA ASN A 34 -3.49 0.08 21.42
C ASN A 34 -4.77 0.16 20.55
N ILE A 35 -4.77 1.00 19.52
CA ILE A 35 -5.87 1.11 18.57
C ILE A 35 -5.91 -0.14 17.69
N ASN A 36 -7.07 -0.79 17.61
CA ASN A 36 -7.29 -1.97 16.78
C ASN A 36 -7.79 -1.60 15.38
N LEU A 37 -7.12 -2.09 14.35
CA LEU A 37 -7.46 -1.84 12.94
C LEU A 37 -8.83 -2.38 12.56
N GLN A 38 -9.26 -3.50 13.16
CA GLN A 38 -10.58 -4.07 12.88
C GLN A 38 -11.69 -3.08 13.25
N ASP A 39 -11.55 -2.45 14.41
CA ASP A 39 -12.53 -1.47 14.91
C ASP A 39 -12.48 -0.18 14.08
N MET A 40 -11.28 0.27 13.69
CA MET A 40 -11.12 1.43 12.81
C MET A 40 -11.79 1.24 11.45
N TRP A 41 -11.72 0.04 10.88
CA TRP A 41 -12.21 -0.26 9.54
C TRP A 41 -13.62 -0.84 9.51
N ALA A 42 -14.25 -1.07 10.66
CA ALA A 42 -15.59 -1.65 10.77
C ALA A 42 -16.67 -0.84 10.04
N THR A 43 -16.51 0.49 9.93
CA THR A 43 -17.50 1.38 9.32
C THR A 43 -17.05 2.05 8.02
N ASP A 44 -15.85 2.62 7.98
CA ASP A 44 -15.29 3.27 6.78
C ASP A 44 -13.79 3.00 6.75
N VAL A 45 -13.32 2.42 5.66
CA VAL A 45 -11.93 2.02 5.53
C VAL A 45 -11.10 3.23 5.12
N LYS A 46 -10.25 3.69 6.03
CA LYS A 46 -9.40 4.86 5.84
C LYS A 46 -7.94 4.45 5.68
N GLN A 47 -7.32 4.96 4.63
CA GLN A 47 -5.92 4.74 4.29
C GLN A 47 -5.47 5.79 3.26
N TYR A 48 -4.17 5.91 3.12
CA TYR A 48 -3.50 6.85 2.23
C TYR A 48 -2.78 6.12 1.10
N LEU A 49 -3.07 6.56 -0.14
CA LEU A 49 -2.50 6.04 -1.38
C LEU A 49 -2.52 4.50 -1.50
N ALA A 50 -3.48 3.84 -0.85
CA ALA A 50 -3.61 2.39 -0.81
C ALA A 50 -2.42 1.62 -0.20
N VAL A 51 -1.54 2.30 0.54
CA VAL A 51 -0.30 1.72 1.08
C VAL A 51 -0.02 2.05 2.54
N CYS A 52 -0.64 3.07 3.11
CA CYS A 52 -0.38 3.51 4.49
C CYS A 52 -1.70 3.68 5.26
N VAL A 53 -1.69 3.32 6.54
CA VAL A 53 -2.87 3.46 7.41
C VAL A 53 -2.52 4.41 8.56
N PRO A 54 -3.36 5.42 8.86
CA PRO A 54 -3.10 6.32 9.98
C PRO A 54 -3.06 5.53 11.29
N GLN A 55 -2.29 6.00 12.26
CA GLN A 55 -2.18 5.40 13.60
C GLN A 55 -1.62 3.96 13.63
N MET A 56 -1.18 3.44 12.48
CA MET A 56 -0.58 2.11 12.32
C MET A 56 0.88 2.26 11.86
N PRO A 57 1.82 2.56 12.78
CA PRO A 57 3.21 2.82 12.42
C PRO A 57 3.86 1.59 11.78
N ASN A 58 4.65 1.81 10.72
CA ASN A 58 5.34 0.76 9.95
C ASN A 58 4.41 -0.32 9.33
N PHE A 59 3.10 -0.09 9.29
CA PHE A 59 2.14 -1.00 8.67
C PHE A 59 1.82 -0.56 7.25
N PHE A 60 2.15 -1.42 6.28
CA PHE A 60 1.96 -1.15 4.87
C PHE A 60 1.14 -2.27 4.20
N PRO A 61 -0.19 -2.15 4.15
CA PRO A 61 -1.00 -3.17 3.48
C PRO A 61 -0.79 -3.08 1.96
N ILE A 62 -0.68 -4.23 1.31
CA ILE A 62 -0.53 -4.37 -0.14
C ILE A 62 -1.82 -4.99 -0.69
N LEU A 63 -2.30 -4.49 -1.84
CA LEU A 63 -3.57 -4.92 -2.44
C LEU A 63 -4.78 -4.82 -1.49
N SER A 64 -4.81 -3.81 -0.64
CA SER A 64 -5.94 -3.57 0.24
C SER A 64 -7.10 -2.85 -0.49
N VAL A 65 -7.88 -2.07 0.24
CA VAL A 65 -8.75 -1.04 -0.33
C VAL A 65 -7.95 -0.08 -1.24
N GLN A 66 -8.66 0.63 -2.11
CA GLN A 66 -8.20 1.68 -3.04
C GLN A 66 -6.99 1.30 -3.92
N SER A 67 -6.61 0.03 -3.97
CA SER A 67 -5.56 -0.50 -4.85
C SER A 67 -6.12 -1.17 -6.10
N GLY A 68 -7.42 -1.48 -6.11
CA GLY A 68 -8.09 -2.06 -7.27
C GLY A 68 -8.07 -1.09 -8.46
N VAL A 69 -8.11 -1.62 -9.68
CA VAL A 69 -8.14 -0.79 -10.88
C VAL A 69 -9.49 -0.91 -11.56
N GLY A 70 -10.12 0.23 -11.86
CA GLY A 70 -11.28 0.25 -12.75
C GLY A 70 -10.87 0.09 -14.23
N SER A 71 -9.63 0.43 -14.57
CA SER A 71 -9.06 0.29 -15.91
C SER A 71 -7.54 0.10 -15.84
N GLY A 72 -7.03 -0.83 -16.65
CA GLY A 72 -5.62 -1.20 -16.73
C GLY A 72 -5.26 -2.43 -15.91
N SER A 73 -3.96 -2.62 -15.66
CA SER A 73 -3.44 -3.81 -14.95
C SER A 73 -3.25 -3.53 -13.46
N LEU A 74 -3.81 -4.41 -12.62
CA LEU A 74 -3.59 -4.40 -11.17
C LEU A 74 -2.12 -4.66 -10.81
N LEU A 75 -1.42 -5.48 -11.60
CA LEU A 75 -0.04 -5.86 -11.36
C LEU A 75 0.89 -4.64 -11.34
N ILE A 76 0.65 -3.68 -12.25
CA ILE A 76 1.43 -2.43 -12.31
C ILE A 76 1.30 -1.63 -11.01
N LEU A 77 0.09 -1.53 -10.45
CA LEU A 77 -0.08 -0.86 -9.16
C LEU A 77 0.57 -1.65 -8.03
N MET A 78 0.41 -2.98 -8.02
CA MET A 78 1.00 -3.84 -7.00
C MET A 78 2.52 -3.71 -6.90
N GLU A 79 3.22 -3.80 -8.03
CA GLU A 79 4.67 -3.62 -8.10
C GLU A 79 5.07 -2.23 -7.60
N GLN A 80 4.29 -1.21 -7.97
CA GLN A 80 4.58 0.16 -7.56
C GLN A 80 4.27 0.41 -6.07
N GLN A 81 3.27 -0.24 -5.48
CA GLN A 81 3.04 -0.23 -4.03
C GLN A 81 4.24 -0.80 -3.28
N ILE A 82 4.76 -1.95 -3.71
CA ILE A 82 5.96 -2.56 -3.12
C ILE A 82 7.18 -1.62 -3.25
N ALA A 83 7.35 -0.98 -4.41
CA ALA A 83 8.41 0.00 -4.61
C ALA A 83 8.27 1.23 -3.71
N TYR A 84 7.03 1.70 -3.47
CA TYR A 84 6.74 2.81 -2.54
C TYR A 84 7.12 2.43 -1.11
N VAL A 85 6.69 1.26 -0.65
CA VAL A 85 7.00 0.74 0.69
C VAL A 85 8.52 0.58 0.86
N THR A 86 9.21 0.06 -0.15
CA THR A 86 10.67 -0.05 -0.16
C THR A 86 11.35 1.31 0.07
N LYS A 87 10.86 2.38 -0.58
CA LYS A 87 11.38 3.74 -0.36
C LYS A 87 11.14 4.24 1.07
N CYS A 88 9.98 3.94 1.65
CA CYS A 88 9.68 4.30 3.04
C CYS A 88 10.63 3.59 4.01
N ILE A 89 10.86 2.30 3.82
CA ILE A 89 11.81 1.50 4.61
C ILE A 89 13.23 2.03 4.45
N GLN A 90 13.69 2.25 3.21
CA GLN A 90 15.01 2.80 2.93
C GLN A 90 15.22 4.17 3.57
N LYS A 91 14.20 5.03 3.57
CA LYS A 91 14.24 6.32 4.27
C LYS A 91 14.44 6.12 5.77
N CYS A 92 13.69 5.21 6.40
CA CYS A 92 13.81 4.94 7.83
C CYS A 92 15.19 4.41 8.21
N ILE A 93 15.70 3.43 7.45
CA ILE A 93 17.03 2.85 7.65
C ILE A 93 18.10 3.93 7.49
N ARG A 94 18.05 4.68 6.38
CA ARG A 94 19.04 5.72 6.09
C ARG A 94 19.06 6.78 7.18
N GLU A 95 17.90 7.34 7.52
CA GLU A 95 17.81 8.56 8.36
C GLU A 95 17.70 8.28 9.87
N GLY A 96 17.70 7.01 10.28
CA GLY A 96 17.65 6.59 11.68
C GLY A 96 16.27 6.72 12.32
N TYR A 97 15.19 6.45 11.58
CA TYR A 97 13.83 6.40 12.12
C TYR A 97 13.46 4.97 12.50
N LYS A 98 12.88 4.80 13.69
CA LYS A 98 12.30 3.52 14.13
C LYS A 98 10.84 3.37 13.72
N SER A 99 10.14 4.47 13.45
CA SER A 99 8.78 4.42 12.94
C SER A 99 8.47 5.53 11.94
N ILE A 100 7.60 5.20 11.01
CA ILE A 100 6.95 6.11 10.07
C ILE A 100 5.45 5.83 10.10
N VAL A 101 4.64 6.88 10.17
CA VAL A 101 3.16 6.79 10.14
C VAL A 101 2.61 7.94 9.32
N VAL A 102 1.56 7.68 8.54
CA VAL A 102 0.89 8.74 7.76
C VAL A 102 0.02 9.59 8.68
N LYS A 103 -0.03 10.90 8.41
CA LYS A 103 -0.89 11.83 9.15
C LYS A 103 -2.36 11.67 8.79
N ASP A 104 -3.25 11.90 9.76
CA ASP A 104 -4.70 11.81 9.55
C ASP A 104 -5.22 12.81 8.49
N ASP A 105 -4.65 14.02 8.43
CA ASP A 105 -5.05 15.06 7.48
C ASP A 105 -4.66 14.72 6.02
N ALA A 106 -3.53 14.06 5.81
CA ALA A 106 -3.11 13.54 4.52
C ALA A 106 -4.04 12.42 4.04
N VAL A 107 -4.46 11.53 4.95
CA VAL A 107 -5.45 10.48 4.67
C VAL A 107 -6.77 11.11 4.24
N GLU A 108 -7.31 12.03 5.03
CA GLU A 108 -8.59 12.69 4.73
C GLU A 108 -8.54 13.45 3.39
N SER A 109 -7.43 14.15 3.12
CA SER A 109 -7.21 14.84 1.84
C SER A 109 -7.25 13.88 0.65
N PHE A 110 -6.63 12.69 0.78
CA PHE A 110 -6.67 11.67 -0.26
C PHE A 110 -8.07 11.06 -0.43
N LEU A 111 -8.77 10.79 0.67
CA LEU A 111 -10.15 10.28 0.62
C LEU A 111 -11.09 11.28 -0.06
N GLN A 112 -10.97 12.57 0.27
CA GLN A 112 -11.75 13.63 -0.38
C GLN A 112 -11.43 13.72 -1.88
N TYR A 113 -10.15 13.60 -2.26
CA TYR A 113 -9.76 13.53 -3.67
C TYR A 113 -10.43 12.34 -4.37
N ALA A 114 -10.40 11.16 -3.74
CA ALA A 114 -10.99 9.93 -4.30
C ALA A 114 -12.51 10.06 -4.47
N ASP A 115 -13.21 10.60 -3.47
CA ASP A 115 -14.66 10.81 -3.52
C ASP A 115 -15.04 11.78 -4.65
N ASN A 116 -14.33 12.93 -4.75
CA ASN A 116 -14.50 13.88 -5.85
C ASN A 116 -14.16 13.30 -7.23
N TYR A 117 -13.23 12.35 -7.30
CA TYR A 117 -12.93 11.62 -8.53
C TYR A 117 -14.09 10.70 -8.91
N PHE A 118 -14.59 9.88 -8.00
CA PHE A 118 -15.61 8.87 -8.33
C PHE A 118 -17.00 9.47 -8.60
N ASP A 119 -17.33 10.62 -8.00
CA ASP A 119 -18.61 11.32 -8.23
C ASP A 119 -18.86 11.68 -9.70
N ARG A 120 -17.80 11.82 -10.51
CA ARG A 120 -17.86 12.13 -11.95
C ARG A 120 -17.67 10.91 -12.86
N THR A 121 -17.69 9.70 -12.31
CA THR A 121 -17.43 8.45 -13.06
C THR A 121 -18.66 7.55 -13.11
N VAL A 122 -18.67 6.60 -14.04
CA VAL A 122 -19.72 5.56 -14.12
C VAL A 122 -19.78 4.68 -12.87
N TYR A 123 -18.70 4.61 -12.08
CA TYR A 123 -18.63 3.73 -10.91
C TYR A 123 -19.58 4.16 -9.78
N SER A 124 -20.00 5.43 -9.74
CA SER A 124 -20.96 5.98 -8.76
C SER A 124 -22.42 5.86 -9.19
N GLY A 125 -22.72 5.26 -10.36
CA GLY A 125 -24.09 5.08 -10.88
C GLY A 125 -24.99 4.24 -9.97
N ASN A 126 -26.31 4.20 -10.18
CA ASN A 126 -27.28 3.62 -9.22
C ASN A 126 -27.36 2.06 -9.21
N CYS A 127 -26.23 1.36 -9.35
CA CYS A 127 -26.14 -0.09 -9.27
C CYS A 127 -25.50 -0.56 -7.95
N LYS A 128 -25.87 -1.77 -7.52
CA LYS A 128 -25.13 -2.52 -6.50
C LYS A 128 -23.88 -3.09 -7.15
N SER A 129 -22.73 -2.90 -6.51
CA SER A 129 -21.44 -3.41 -6.98
C SER A 129 -20.53 -3.69 -5.80
N TRP A 130 -19.63 -4.65 -5.96
CA TRP A 130 -18.55 -4.89 -5.00
C TRP A 130 -17.63 -3.66 -4.86
N TYR A 131 -17.57 -2.77 -5.85
CA TYR A 131 -16.83 -1.49 -5.74
C TYR A 131 -17.32 -0.58 -4.59
N LYS A 132 -18.58 -0.78 -4.19
CA LYS A 132 -19.27 -0.03 -3.13
C LYS A 132 -19.49 -0.88 -1.88
N ASN A 133 -18.76 -1.99 -1.76
CA ASN A 133 -18.98 -2.98 -0.70
C ASN A 133 -20.45 -3.45 -0.62
N GLY A 134 -21.07 -3.69 -1.78
CA GLY A 134 -22.46 -4.17 -1.88
C GLY A 134 -23.54 -3.12 -1.67
N ALA A 135 -23.18 -1.87 -1.32
CA ALA A 135 -24.14 -0.79 -1.16
C ALA A 135 -24.83 -0.41 -2.49
N SER A 136 -26.12 -0.08 -2.41
CA SER A 136 -26.89 0.52 -3.51
C SER A 136 -26.82 2.05 -3.47
N GLY A 137 -27.15 2.70 -4.59
CA GLY A 137 -27.18 4.17 -4.64
C GLY A 137 -25.80 4.80 -4.81
N LYS A 138 -25.73 6.10 -4.49
CA LYS A 138 -24.46 6.82 -4.37
C LYS A 138 -23.79 6.40 -3.07
N ALA A 139 -22.74 5.60 -3.18
CA ALA A 139 -21.94 5.14 -2.05
C ALA A 139 -20.46 5.39 -2.35
N LYS A 140 -19.68 5.57 -1.28
CA LYS A 140 -18.23 5.76 -1.34
C LYS A 140 -17.57 4.56 -2.02
N ILE A 141 -16.67 4.85 -2.94
CA ILE A 141 -15.89 3.83 -3.62
C ILE A 141 -14.56 3.73 -2.88
N ARG A 142 -14.40 2.63 -2.14
CA ARG A 142 -13.20 2.37 -1.34
C ARG A 142 -12.35 1.25 -1.91
N THR A 143 -12.80 0.49 -2.90
CA THR A 143 -12.02 -0.63 -3.44
C THR A 143 -11.06 -0.23 -4.56
N LEU A 144 -11.37 0.85 -5.28
CA LEU A 144 -10.65 1.25 -6.49
C LEU A 144 -9.74 2.45 -6.25
N TRP A 145 -8.61 2.45 -6.96
CA TRP A 145 -7.75 3.60 -7.14
C TRP A 145 -8.48 4.70 -7.93
N PRO A 146 -8.45 5.97 -7.49
CA PRO A 146 -9.13 7.08 -8.15
C PRO A 146 -8.37 7.57 -9.40
N GLY A 147 -8.28 6.71 -10.42
CA GLY A 147 -7.57 6.99 -11.67
C GLY A 147 -7.26 5.72 -12.48
N SER A 148 -6.48 5.87 -13.54
CA SER A 148 -5.93 4.72 -14.27
C SER A 148 -4.75 4.08 -13.52
N CYS A 149 -4.37 2.84 -13.88
CA CYS A 149 -3.17 2.22 -13.32
C CYS A 149 -1.90 3.06 -13.57
N LEU A 150 -1.79 3.77 -14.71
CA LEU A 150 -0.65 4.65 -15.01
C LEU A 150 -0.64 5.91 -14.15
N HIS A 151 -1.82 6.45 -13.82
CA HIS A 151 -1.92 7.54 -12.85
C HIS A 151 -1.42 7.09 -11.49
N GLY A 152 -1.89 5.94 -10.99
CA GLY A 152 -1.43 5.42 -9.70
C GLY A 152 0.05 5.05 -9.70
N TYR A 153 0.57 4.47 -10.80
CA TYR A 153 2.00 4.25 -10.99
C TYR A 153 2.81 5.54 -10.81
N THR A 154 2.37 6.62 -11.46
CA THR A 154 3.04 7.92 -11.40
C THR A 154 2.96 8.54 -10.00
N ALA A 155 1.78 8.50 -9.38
CA ALA A 155 1.55 9.03 -8.04
C ALA A 155 2.41 8.31 -6.98
N LEU A 156 2.49 6.99 -7.05
CA LEU A 156 3.27 6.16 -6.13
C LEU A 156 4.78 6.15 -6.45
N ARG A 157 5.23 6.84 -7.51
CA ARG A 157 6.66 6.93 -7.83
C ARG A 157 7.41 7.85 -6.86
N HIS A 158 6.74 8.83 -6.28
CA HIS A 158 7.38 9.84 -5.45
C HIS A 158 6.61 10.00 -4.13
N PRO A 159 7.05 9.34 -3.05
CA PRO A 159 6.47 9.55 -1.73
C PRO A 159 6.49 11.02 -1.34
N ARG A 160 5.36 11.52 -0.83
CA ARG A 160 5.24 12.86 -0.27
C ARG A 160 5.65 12.81 1.20
N TRP A 161 6.92 13.08 1.47
CA TRP A 161 7.51 12.84 2.78
C TRP A 161 6.92 13.70 3.89
N GLU A 162 6.33 14.84 3.54
CA GLU A 162 5.68 15.80 4.43
C GLU A 162 4.35 15.29 4.98
N ASP A 163 3.74 14.31 4.32
CA ASP A 163 2.46 13.70 4.70
C ASP A 163 2.63 12.66 5.83
N PHE A 164 3.86 12.48 6.33
CA PHE A 164 4.21 11.50 7.36
C PHE A 164 4.77 12.14 8.63
N GLU A 165 4.59 11.44 9.74
CA GLU A 165 5.29 11.62 11.00
C GLU A 165 6.33 10.51 11.18
N TYR A 166 7.45 10.86 11.82
CA TYR A 166 8.57 9.98 12.01
C TYR A 166 9.00 9.98 13.47
N GLU A 167 9.26 8.81 14.02
CA GLU A 167 9.87 8.66 15.34
C GLU A 167 11.33 8.21 15.17
N ARG A 168 12.25 8.98 15.74
CA ARG A 168 13.69 8.71 15.68
C ARG A 168 14.06 7.54 16.60
N ALA A 169 14.96 6.68 16.14
CA ALA A 169 15.53 5.64 16.99
C ALA A 169 16.39 6.28 18.10
N LYS A 170 16.40 5.69 19.30
CA LYS A 170 17.14 6.25 20.45
C LYS A 170 18.65 6.34 20.18
N ASP A 171 19.18 5.37 19.45
CA ASP A 171 20.62 5.29 19.11
C ASP A 171 21.04 6.30 18.03
N TYR A 172 20.07 7.01 17.43
CA TYR A 172 20.29 8.05 16.44
C TYR A 172 19.84 9.39 17.02
N ASP A 173 20.48 9.89 18.06
CA ASP A 173 20.06 11.12 18.76
C ASP A 173 20.29 12.41 17.95
N HIS A 174 21.12 12.35 16.89
CA HIS A 174 21.46 13.49 16.06
C HIS A 174 20.81 13.41 14.65
N ARG A 175 20.29 14.54 14.15
CA ARG A 175 19.64 14.63 12.83
C ARG A 175 20.55 14.20 11.67
N MET A 176 21.86 14.38 11.83
CA MET A 176 22.87 14.01 10.82
C MET A 176 23.56 12.68 11.11
N ALA A 177 23.07 11.87 12.06
CA ALA A 177 23.66 10.57 12.38
C ALA A 177 23.65 9.59 11.19
N TRP A 178 22.82 9.83 10.18
CA TRP A 178 22.82 9.09 8.92
C TRP A 178 24.10 9.23 8.09
N LEU A 179 24.90 10.27 8.34
CA LEU A 179 26.23 10.41 7.73
C LEU A 179 27.26 9.41 8.30
N GLY A 180 26.91 8.69 9.38
CA GLY A 180 27.83 7.83 10.08
C GLY A 180 28.97 8.62 10.72
N ASN A 181 30.14 7.99 10.78
CA ASN A 181 31.37 8.58 11.31
C ASN A 181 32.25 9.22 10.21
N GLY A 182 31.75 9.32 8.97
CA GLY A 182 32.49 9.83 7.82
C GLY A 182 33.32 8.78 7.08
N ASP A 183 33.48 7.58 7.62
CA ASP A 183 34.13 6.46 6.91
C ASP A 183 33.12 5.75 6.02
N VAL A 184 33.50 5.51 4.77
CA VAL A 184 32.75 4.64 3.85
C VAL A 184 33.51 3.35 3.61
N ARG A 185 32.81 2.32 3.10
CA ARG A 185 33.44 1.02 2.78
C ARG A 185 34.74 1.17 1.95
N PRO A 186 34.80 2.06 0.94
CA PRO A 186 36.04 2.40 0.24
C PRO A 186 37.23 2.87 1.09
N ASP A 187 36.99 3.53 2.22
CA ASP A 187 38.06 4.01 3.11
C ASP A 187 38.70 2.86 3.90
N LEU A 188 37.91 1.83 4.19
CA LEU A 188 38.30 0.65 4.96
C LEU A 188 38.82 -0.50 4.07
N ASP A 189 38.36 -0.55 2.83
CA ASP A 189 38.80 -1.49 1.80
C ASP A 189 39.43 -0.74 0.62
N ARG A 190 40.76 -0.68 0.62
CA ARG A 190 41.53 0.00 -0.43
C ARG A 190 41.40 -0.62 -1.81
N VAL A 191 40.79 -1.81 -1.93
CA VAL A 191 40.56 -2.49 -3.20
C VAL A 191 39.07 -2.65 -3.53
N PHE A 192 38.18 -1.88 -2.90
CA PHE A 192 36.73 -1.93 -3.17
C PHE A 192 36.38 -1.83 -4.66
N TYR A 193 37.18 -1.12 -5.45
CA TYR A 193 37.01 -0.97 -6.89
C TYR A 193 37.25 -2.28 -7.66
N LEU A 194 38.08 -3.20 -7.13
CA LEU A 194 38.25 -4.53 -7.70
C LEU A 194 36.99 -5.38 -7.51
N ASP A 195 36.28 -5.23 -6.38
CA ASP A 195 35.04 -5.98 -6.12
C ASP A 195 33.89 -5.54 -7.04
N GLU A 196 33.78 -4.24 -7.36
CA GLU A 196 32.80 -3.76 -8.35
C GLU A 196 33.11 -4.27 -9.75
N ILE A 197 34.38 -4.24 -10.16
CA ILE A 197 34.84 -4.80 -11.45
C ILE A 197 34.61 -6.31 -11.49
N TRP A 198 34.92 -7.02 -10.41
CA TRP A 198 34.73 -8.47 -10.34
C TRP A 198 33.24 -8.82 -10.38
N ALA A 199 32.37 -8.11 -9.66
CA ALA A 199 30.92 -8.35 -9.70
C ALA A 199 30.32 -8.06 -11.08
N MET A 200 30.81 -7.04 -11.79
CA MET A 200 30.37 -6.73 -13.17
C MET A 200 30.83 -7.75 -14.21
N HIS A 201 31.94 -8.43 -13.97
CA HIS A 201 32.56 -9.36 -14.92
C HIS A 201 32.57 -10.82 -14.48
N LYS A 202 32.01 -11.16 -13.31
CA LYS A 202 32.02 -12.51 -12.74
C LYS A 202 31.42 -13.56 -13.67
N ASP A 203 30.43 -13.14 -14.47
CA ASP A 203 29.76 -13.99 -15.45
C ASP A 203 30.18 -13.69 -16.90
N HIS A 204 31.26 -12.92 -17.11
CA HIS A 204 31.73 -12.58 -18.45
C HIS A 204 32.38 -13.80 -19.10
N PRO A 205 31.90 -14.26 -20.28
CA PRO A 205 32.31 -15.52 -20.91
C PRO A 205 33.78 -15.60 -21.34
N MET A 206 34.56 -14.52 -21.18
CA MET A 206 36.01 -14.48 -21.46
C MET A 206 36.86 -15.07 -20.32
N PHE A 207 36.31 -15.23 -19.12
CA PHE A 207 37.07 -15.67 -17.92
C PHE A 207 36.51 -16.95 -17.26
N ASN A 208 35.54 -17.60 -17.89
CA ASN A 208 35.01 -18.90 -17.49
C ASN A 208 35.64 -20.01 -18.35
N ASP A 209 36.90 -20.35 -18.08
CA ASP A 209 37.60 -21.56 -18.54
C ASP A 209 38.28 -22.24 -17.35
#